data_AF-A0AAN7YLB8-F1
#
_entry.id   AF-A0AAN7YLB8-F1
#
_cell.length_a   1.000
_cell.length_b   1.000
_cell.length_c   1.000
_cell.angle_alpha   90.00
_cell.angle_beta   90.00
_cell.angle_gamma   90.00
#
_symmetry.space_group_name_H-M   'P 1'
#
loop_
_entity.id
_entity.type
_entity.pdbx_description
1 polymer ?
#
loop_
_entity_poly.entity_id
_entity_poly.type
_entity_poly.pdbx_seq_one_letter_code
_entity_poly.pdbx_strand_id
1 'polypeptide(L)'
;MGIVIGKIELDSKKQIVSELKKKIKGINLNTAKKIIMLSGNLERLTGKYLLKSQEKQIVEIIQTFKGLYEYTYGLKAEAFEKIRRIENAYRYIRFRKGYPVRGRTKSNAKTAGRLGLKAEVKLTKNVDVLKKKPTNRKERRLFNKIKKLQEKHNKQQNKTKKKIKWKKKK
;
A
#
# COMPACT_ATOMS: atom_id res chain seq x y z
N MET A 1 23.57 -11.48 9.15
CA MET A 1 24.03 -10.52 8.13
C MET A 1 23.05 -10.56 6.98
N GLY A 2 22.39 -9.44 6.67
CA GLY A 2 21.52 -9.31 5.50
C GLY A 2 22.32 -8.94 4.26
N ILE A 3 21.76 -9.19 3.08
CA ILE A 3 22.31 -8.73 1.81
C ILE A 3 21.44 -7.62 1.29
N VAL A 4 22.07 -6.57 0.75
CA VAL A 4 21.36 -5.40 0.25
C VAL A 4 21.42 -5.43 -1.28
N ILE A 5 20.29 -5.77 -1.90
CA ILE A 5 20.14 -5.69 -3.36
C ILE A 5 19.46 -4.35 -3.67
N GLY A 6 20.23 -3.38 -4.15
CA GLY A 6 19.75 -2.01 -4.39
C GLY A 6 19.39 -1.29 -3.09
N LYS A 7 18.10 -1.11 -2.82
CA LYS A 7 17.56 -0.54 -1.56
C LYS A 7 16.83 -1.56 -0.67
N ILE A 8 16.90 -2.84 -1.02
CA ILE A 8 16.10 -3.89 -0.39
C ILE A 8 17.01 -4.81 0.42
N GLU A 9 16.73 -4.91 1.72
CA GLU A 9 17.41 -5.83 2.63
C GLU A 9 16.77 -7.22 2.57
N LEU A 10 17.57 -8.20 2.14
CA LEU A 10 17.25 -9.61 2.04
C LEU A 10 17.94 -10.41 3.14
N ASP A 11 17.29 -11.48 3.58
CA ASP A 11 17.85 -12.43 4.54
C ASP A 11 18.82 -13.41 3.85
N SER A 12 20.10 -13.38 4.20
CA SER A 12 21.14 -14.19 3.56
C SER A 12 20.99 -15.70 3.77
N LYS A 13 20.29 -16.12 4.83
CA LYS A 13 20.08 -17.54 5.14
C LYS A 13 19.02 -18.19 4.26
N LYS A 14 18.23 -17.39 3.55
CA LYS A 14 17.11 -17.88 2.73
C LYS A 14 17.43 -17.84 1.25
N GLN A 15 16.61 -18.58 0.49
CA GLN A 15 16.64 -18.55 -0.96
C GLN A 15 16.27 -17.16 -1.47
N ILE A 16 17.08 -16.63 -2.38
CA ILE A 16 16.92 -15.28 -2.90
C ILE A 16 15.57 -15.14 -3.61
N VAL A 17 15.15 -16.17 -4.36
CA VAL A 17 13.84 -16.21 -5.04
C VAL A 17 12.68 -15.96 -4.06
N SER A 18 12.72 -16.59 -2.88
CA SER A 18 11.68 -16.45 -1.86
C SER A 18 11.69 -15.05 -1.24
N GLU A 19 12.89 -14.53 -0.95
CA GLU A 19 13.04 -13.21 -0.37
C GLU A 19 12.67 -12.09 -1.36
N LEU A 20 13.02 -12.19 -2.64
CA LEU A 20 12.59 -11.25 -3.68
C LEU A 20 11.06 -11.20 -3.78
N LYS A 21 10.39 -12.37 -3.85
CA LYS A 21 8.92 -12.45 -3.86
C LYS A 21 8.30 -11.80 -2.62
N LYS A 22 8.90 -11.99 -1.45
CA LYS A 22 8.35 -11.50 -0.17
C LYS A 22 8.54 -9.99 -0.02
N LYS A 23 9.70 -9.47 -0.39
CA LYS A 23 10.10 -8.08 -0.13
C LYS A 23 9.67 -7.13 -1.24
N ILE A 24 9.60 -7.60 -2.48
CA ILE A 24 9.29 -6.77 -3.64
C ILE A 24 7.83 -6.96 -4.03
N LYS A 25 7.01 -5.94 -3.75
CA LYS A 25 5.61 -5.91 -4.16
C LYS A 25 5.52 -5.95 -5.69
N GLY A 26 4.77 -6.92 -6.21
CA GLY A 26 4.58 -7.11 -7.65
C GLY A 26 5.45 -8.23 -8.25
N ILE A 27 6.47 -8.72 -7.53
CA ILE A 27 7.24 -9.89 -7.95
C ILE A 27 6.55 -11.16 -7.46
N ASN A 28 6.12 -11.98 -8.41
CA ASN A 28 5.64 -13.33 -8.17
C ASN A 28 6.81 -14.34 -8.17
N LEU A 29 6.51 -15.59 -7.79
CA LEU A 29 7.52 -16.65 -7.77
C LEU A 29 8.18 -16.84 -9.15
N ASN A 30 7.37 -16.87 -10.20
CA ASN A 30 7.86 -17.10 -11.56
C ASN A 30 8.75 -15.95 -12.05
N THR A 31 8.41 -14.70 -11.71
CA THR A 31 9.24 -13.55 -12.07
C THR A 31 10.53 -13.53 -11.26
N ALA A 32 10.49 -13.88 -9.97
CA ALA A 32 11.70 -13.99 -9.14
C ALA A 32 12.65 -15.07 -9.67
N LYS A 33 12.12 -16.24 -10.06
CA LYS A 33 12.90 -17.30 -10.72
C LYS A 33 13.54 -16.81 -12.01
N LYS A 34 12.76 -16.17 -12.89
CA LYS A 34 13.28 -15.60 -14.15
C LYS A 34 14.41 -14.60 -13.92
N ILE A 35 14.27 -13.69 -12.96
CA ILE A 35 15.30 -12.70 -12.62
C ILE A 35 16.61 -13.40 -12.22
N ILE A 36 16.51 -14.41 -11.34
CA ILE A 36 17.68 -15.14 -10.85
C ILE A 36 18.33 -15.96 -11.98
N MET A 37 17.54 -16.63 -12.82
CA MET A 37 18.07 -17.36 -13.97
C MET A 37 18.76 -16.43 -14.99
N LEU A 38 18.18 -15.25 -15.26
CA LEU A 38 18.78 -14.25 -16.17
C LEU A 38 20.09 -13.68 -15.62
N SER A 39 20.26 -13.63 -14.29
CA SER A 39 21.52 -13.26 -13.66
C SER A 39 22.59 -14.38 -13.67
N GLY A 40 22.32 -15.50 -14.36
CA GLY A 40 23.23 -16.65 -14.44
C GLY A 40 23.28 -17.48 -13.15
N ASN A 41 22.30 -17.32 -12.25
CA ASN A 41 22.27 -17.97 -10.94
C ASN A 41 21.24 -19.11 -10.89
N LEU A 42 21.50 -20.09 -10.02
CA LEU A 42 20.56 -21.18 -9.74
C LEU A 42 19.38 -20.69 -8.89
N GLU A 43 18.17 -21.21 -9.15
CA GLU A 43 16.96 -20.82 -8.39
C GLU A 43 17.06 -21.09 -6.89
N ARG A 44 17.83 -22.12 -6.50
CA ARG A 44 18.02 -22.55 -5.11
C ARG A 44 19.11 -21.76 -4.39
N LEU A 45 19.75 -20.80 -5.07
CA LEU A 45 20.82 -19.98 -4.49
C LEU A 45 20.32 -19.24 -3.25
N THR A 46 21.05 -19.42 -2.14
CA THR A 46 20.82 -18.66 -0.92
C THR A 46 21.67 -17.40 -0.93
N GLY A 47 21.20 -16.36 -0.25
CA GLY A 47 21.88 -15.08 -0.26
C GLY A 47 23.36 -15.19 0.14
N LYS A 48 23.69 -16.03 1.12
CA LYS A 48 25.08 -16.20 1.62
C LYS A 48 26.13 -16.44 0.51
N TYR A 49 25.76 -17.08 -0.60
CA TYR A 49 26.66 -17.42 -1.69
C TYR A 49 26.63 -16.43 -2.86
N LEU A 50 25.88 -15.34 -2.74
CA LEU A 50 25.74 -14.34 -3.78
C LEU A 50 26.97 -13.44 -3.82
N LEU A 51 27.58 -13.30 -5.00
CA LEU A 51 28.68 -12.38 -5.23
C LEU A 51 28.16 -10.95 -5.44
N LYS A 52 28.96 -9.94 -5.07
CA LYS A 52 28.62 -8.53 -5.30
C LYS A 52 28.40 -8.18 -6.78
N SER A 53 29.08 -8.87 -7.70
CA SER A 53 28.85 -8.71 -9.15
C SER A 53 27.46 -9.19 -9.56
N GLN A 54 27.02 -10.33 -9.01
CA GLN A 54 25.69 -10.90 -9.25
C GLN A 54 24.59 -10.05 -8.63
N GLU A 55 24.84 -9.43 -7.46
CA GLU A 55 23.92 -8.46 -6.86
C GLU A 55 23.62 -7.31 -7.81
N LYS A 56 24.65 -6.73 -8.44
CA LYS A 56 24.49 -5.64 -9.42
C LYS A 56 23.68 -6.08 -10.64
N GLN A 57 24.00 -7.25 -11.20
CA GLN A 57 23.26 -7.81 -12.34
C GLN A 57 21.78 -8.03 -12.00
N ILE A 58 21.48 -8.54 -10.79
CA ILE A 58 20.09 -8.71 -10.34
C ILE A 58 19.38 -7.35 -10.27
N VAL A 59 20.03 -6.30 -9.78
CA VAL A 59 19.44 -4.94 -9.75
C VAL A 59 19.15 -4.42 -11.15
N GLU A 60 20.09 -4.56 -12.08
CA GLU A 60 19.93 -4.13 -13.47
C GLU A 60 18.79 -4.88 -14.15
N ILE A 61 18.73 -6.20 -13.99
CA ILE A 61 17.64 -7.02 -14.52
C ILE A 61 16.30 -6.56 -13.93
N ILE A 62 16.21 -6.34 -12.62
CA ILE A 62 14.98 -5.82 -11.98
C ILE A 62 14.57 -4.47 -12.56
N GLN A 63 15.52 -3.59 -12.85
CA GLN A 63 15.28 -2.30 -13.48
C GLN A 63 14.67 -2.41 -14.89
N THR A 64 15.08 -3.41 -15.67
CA THR A 64 14.52 -3.62 -17.03
C THR A 64 13.05 -4.06 -17.03
N PHE A 65 12.55 -4.64 -15.94
CA PHE A 65 11.16 -5.09 -15.89
C PHE A 65 10.19 -3.92 -15.72
N LYS A 66 9.45 -3.62 -16.80
CA LYS A 66 8.39 -2.62 -16.84
C LYS A 66 7.36 -2.85 -15.71
N GLY A 67 7.15 -1.83 -14.87
CA GLY A 67 6.19 -1.85 -13.76
C GLY A 67 6.65 -2.52 -12.45
N LEU A 68 7.82 -3.19 -12.44
CA LEU A 68 8.43 -3.73 -11.20
C LEU A 68 9.32 -2.70 -10.50
N TYR A 69 10.06 -1.92 -11.28
CA TYR A 69 10.95 -0.86 -10.76
C TYR A 69 10.19 0.38 -10.28
N GLU A 70 9.10 0.75 -10.95
CA GLU A 70 8.25 1.90 -10.57
C GLU A 70 7.69 1.77 -9.14
N TYR A 71 7.43 0.53 -8.70
CA TYR A 71 6.84 0.25 -7.39
C TYR A 71 7.85 0.25 -6.24
N THR A 72 9.14 0.05 -6.52
CA THR A 72 10.20 -0.02 -5.50
C THR A 72 10.98 1.29 -5.34
N TYR A 73 11.00 2.15 -6.37
CA TYR A 73 11.84 3.37 -6.39
C TYR A 73 11.05 4.69 -6.40
N GLY A 74 9.84 4.72 -5.82
CA GLY A 74 9.19 5.97 -5.41
C GLY A 74 8.49 6.77 -6.51
N LEU A 75 8.27 6.22 -7.70
CA LEU A 75 7.41 6.87 -8.70
C LEU A 75 5.93 6.59 -8.40
N LYS A 76 5.38 7.48 -7.57
CA LYS A 76 3.97 7.85 -7.37
C LYS A 76 2.95 6.78 -7.76
N ALA A 77 2.81 5.73 -6.95
CA ALA A 77 1.59 4.90 -6.94
C ALA A 77 0.32 5.78 -6.96
N GLU A 78 0.36 6.93 -6.28
CA GLU A 78 -0.69 7.94 -6.31
C GLU A 78 -0.95 8.59 -7.69
N ALA A 79 0.09 8.84 -8.50
CA ALA A 79 -0.08 9.44 -9.83
C ALA A 79 -0.65 8.42 -10.82
N PHE A 80 -0.17 7.17 -10.74
CA PHE A 80 -0.72 6.09 -11.55
C PHE A 80 -2.17 5.78 -11.15
N GLU A 81 -2.48 5.83 -9.84
CA GLU A 81 -3.85 5.76 -9.36
C GLU A 81 -4.69 6.94 -9.87
N LYS A 82 -4.17 8.17 -9.88
CA LYS A 82 -4.87 9.34 -10.42
C LYS A 82 -5.18 9.18 -11.91
N ILE A 83 -4.23 8.71 -12.71
CA ILE A 83 -4.43 8.43 -14.14
C ILE A 83 -5.50 7.35 -14.31
N ARG A 84 -5.41 6.24 -13.57
CA ARG A 84 -6.43 5.17 -13.60
C ARG A 84 -7.81 5.63 -13.11
N ARG A 85 -7.88 6.57 -12.17
CA ARG A 85 -9.13 7.20 -11.72
C ARG A 85 -9.81 7.98 -12.85
N ILE A 86 -9.03 8.69 -13.64
CA ILE A 86 -9.51 9.51 -14.76
C ILE A 86 -9.93 8.62 -15.93
N GLU A 87 -9.09 7.68 -16.35
CA GLU A 87 -9.34 6.81 -17.52
C GLU A 87 -10.48 5.81 -17.32
N ASN A 88 -10.74 5.39 -16.08
CA ASN A 88 -11.70 4.33 -15.78
C ASN A 88 -12.69 4.75 -14.68
N ALA A 89 -13.30 5.93 -14.83
CA ALA A 89 -14.17 6.54 -13.83
C ALA A 89 -15.24 5.58 -13.26
N TYR A 90 -15.98 4.86 -14.10
CA TYR A 90 -17.01 3.91 -13.64
C TYR A 90 -16.42 2.71 -12.87
N ARG A 91 -15.33 2.13 -13.38
CA ARG A 91 -14.66 1.00 -12.72
C ARG A 91 -14.07 1.42 -11.38
N TYR A 92 -13.53 2.64 -11.29
CA TYR A 92 -13.01 3.21 -10.06
C TYR A 92 -14.12 3.45 -9.03
N ILE A 93 -15.27 4.01 -9.43
CA ILE A 93 -16.43 4.19 -8.55
C ILE A 93 -16.91 2.84 -7.99
N ARG A 94 -16.98 1.79 -8.82
CA ARG A 94 -17.33 0.43 -8.40
C ARG A 94 -16.34 -0.11 -7.38
N PHE A 95 -15.04 -0.01 -7.66
CA PHE A 95 -13.97 -0.45 -6.76
C PHE A 95 -14.02 0.26 -5.40
N ARG A 96 -14.12 1.60 -5.39
CA ARG A 96 -14.19 2.42 -4.16
C ARG A 96 -15.41 2.08 -3.30
N LYS A 97 -16.55 1.79 -3.94
CA LYS A 97 -17.77 1.34 -3.25
C LYS A 97 -17.73 -0.13 -2.85
N GLY A 98 -16.67 -0.87 -3.19
CA GLY A 98 -16.55 -2.29 -2.92
C GLY A 98 -17.47 -3.17 -3.77
N TYR A 99 -17.92 -2.70 -4.93
CA TYR A 99 -18.64 -3.52 -5.89
C TYR A 99 -17.65 -4.20 -6.86
N PRO A 100 -17.95 -5.42 -7.34
CA PRO A 100 -17.14 -6.04 -8.37
C PRO A 100 -17.11 -5.17 -9.63
N VAL A 101 -15.91 -4.93 -10.15
CA VAL A 101 -15.69 -4.19 -11.40
C VAL A 101 -16.09 -5.04 -12.62
N ARG A 102 -15.94 -6.37 -12.52
CA ARG A 102 -16.33 -7.34 -13.55
C ARG A 102 -17.34 -8.34 -12.96
N GLY A 103 -18.36 -8.72 -13.73
CA GLY A 103 -19.34 -9.75 -13.35
C GLY A 103 -20.68 -9.24 -12.82
N ARG A 104 -21.64 -10.17 -12.68
CA ARG A 104 -23.01 -9.89 -12.22
C ARG A 104 -23.06 -9.65 -10.70
N THR A 105 -23.92 -8.72 -10.27
CA THR A 105 -24.03 -8.30 -8.86
C THR A 105 -25.32 -8.74 -8.16
N LYS A 106 -26.31 -9.25 -8.90
CA LYS A 106 -27.64 -9.57 -8.35
C LYS A 106 -27.62 -10.72 -7.33
N SER A 107 -26.92 -11.82 -7.64
CA SER A 107 -26.89 -13.02 -6.78
C SER A 107 -25.59 -13.21 -5.99
N ASN A 108 -24.43 -12.92 -6.61
CA ASN A 108 -23.10 -13.30 -6.06
C ASN A 108 -22.22 -12.11 -5.63
N ALA A 109 -22.77 -10.91 -5.42
CA ALA A 109 -21.98 -9.72 -5.07
C ALA A 109 -21.34 -9.78 -3.67
N LYS A 110 -21.88 -10.57 -2.74
CA LYS A 110 -21.42 -10.61 -1.34
C LYS A 110 -19.96 -11.09 -1.20
N THR A 111 -19.48 -11.94 -2.09
CA THR A 111 -18.12 -12.50 -2.05
C THR A 111 -17.08 -11.55 -2.64
N ALA A 112 -17.42 -10.88 -3.75
CA ALA A 112 -16.50 -9.98 -4.44
C ALA A 112 -16.27 -8.65 -3.69
N GLY A 113 -17.26 -8.17 -2.93
CA GLY A 113 -17.10 -6.93 -2.16
C GLY A 113 -16.16 -7.03 -0.95
N ARG A 114 -15.80 -8.24 -0.51
CA ARG A 114 -14.87 -8.44 0.61
C ARG A 114 -13.40 -8.26 0.26
N LEU A 115 -13.04 -8.24 -1.03
CA LEU A 115 -11.64 -8.26 -1.47
C LEU A 115 -11.02 -6.85 -1.61
N GLY A 116 -11.80 -5.84 -2.02
CA GLY A 116 -11.30 -4.45 -2.17
C GLY A 116 -11.29 -3.63 -0.87
N LEU A 117 -12.15 -3.98 0.10
CA LEU A 117 -12.45 -3.16 1.26
C LEU A 117 -11.53 -3.39 2.48
N LYS A 118 -10.66 -4.42 2.48
CA LYS A 118 -9.84 -4.72 3.67
C LYS A 118 -8.76 -3.66 3.98
N ALA A 119 -8.39 -2.82 3.01
CA ALA A 119 -7.39 -1.75 3.21
C ALA A 119 -8.03 -0.43 3.73
N GLU A 120 -9.21 -0.04 3.25
CA GLU A 120 -9.85 1.25 3.62
C GLU A 120 -10.83 1.16 4.79
N VAL A 121 -11.39 -0.01 5.10
CA VAL A 121 -12.42 -0.15 6.16
C VAL A 121 -11.91 0.18 7.56
N LYS A 122 -10.59 0.18 7.80
CA LYS A 122 -10.04 0.65 9.08
C LYS A 122 -10.17 2.16 9.28
N LEU A 123 -10.25 2.95 8.20
CA LEU A 123 -10.38 4.41 8.27
C LEU A 123 -11.84 4.87 8.42
N THR A 124 -12.78 4.22 7.72
CA THR A 124 -14.20 4.64 7.72
C THR A 124 -14.96 4.21 8.97
N LYS A 125 -14.63 3.07 9.59
CA LYS A 125 -15.29 2.61 10.82
C LYS A 125 -15.20 3.62 11.97
N ASN A 126 -14.18 4.46 12.04
CA ASN A 126 -14.03 5.44 13.11
C ASN A 126 -14.89 6.70 12.91
N VAL A 127 -15.28 7.02 11.68
CA VAL A 127 -16.09 8.22 11.38
C VAL A 127 -17.58 7.96 11.65
N ASP A 128 -18.07 6.75 11.40
CA ASP A 128 -19.46 6.39 11.64
C ASP A 128 -19.80 6.19 13.12
N VAL A 129 -18.79 5.94 13.98
CA VAL A 129 -18.96 5.85 15.45
C VAL A 129 -19.48 7.15 16.05
N LEU A 130 -19.16 8.31 15.47
CA LEU A 130 -19.64 9.61 15.98
C LEU A 130 -21.08 9.95 15.55
N LYS A 131 -21.62 9.28 14.51
CA LYS A 131 -22.97 9.55 13.98
C LYS A 131 -24.07 8.81 14.73
N LYS A 132 -23.71 7.74 15.47
CA LYS A 132 -24.65 6.92 16.25
C LYS A 132 -24.39 7.09 17.74
N LYS A 133 -25.46 7.10 18.56
CA LYS A 133 -25.30 7.07 20.03
C LYS A 133 -24.64 5.74 20.43
N PRO A 134 -23.58 5.75 21.25
CA PRO A 134 -22.93 4.51 21.69
C PRO A 134 -23.89 3.71 22.56
N THR A 135 -24.09 2.43 22.23
CA THR A 135 -25.02 1.55 22.97
C THR A 135 -24.32 0.80 24.09
N ASN A 136 -23.04 0.46 23.90
CA ASN A 136 -22.26 -0.35 24.85
C ASN A 136 -21.09 0.41 25.51
N ARG A 137 -20.63 -0.07 26.68
CA ARG A 137 -19.54 0.57 27.47
C ARG A 137 -18.23 0.74 26.68
N LYS A 138 -17.86 -0.25 25.86
CA LYS A 138 -16.66 -0.20 25.01
C LYS A 138 -16.79 0.88 23.93
N GLU A 139 -17.96 1.00 23.31
CA GLU A 139 -18.24 2.03 22.30
C GLU A 139 -18.24 3.43 22.90
N ARG A 140 -18.80 3.59 24.11
CA ARG A 140 -18.85 4.87 24.83
C ARG A 140 -17.44 5.41 25.14
N ARG A 141 -16.50 4.52 25.49
CA ARG A 141 -15.07 4.87 25.67
C ARG A 141 -14.42 5.33 24.36
N LEU A 142 -14.67 4.62 23.26
CA LEU A 142 -14.16 4.97 21.94
C LEU A 142 -14.74 6.30 21.45
N PHE A 143 -16.05 6.49 21.56
CA PHE A 143 -16.77 7.72 21.21
C PHE A 143 -16.17 8.93 21.93
N ASN A 144 -15.98 8.84 23.25
CA ASN A 144 -15.41 9.93 24.05
C ASN A 144 -13.95 10.23 23.66
N LYS A 145 -13.16 9.21 23.33
CA LYS A 145 -11.76 9.39 22.88
C LYS A 145 -11.70 10.10 21.53
N ILE A 146 -12.55 9.69 20.59
CA ILE A 146 -12.63 10.29 19.25
C ILE A 146 -13.15 11.73 19.33
N LYS A 147 -14.19 11.99 20.13
CA LYS A 147 -14.74 13.34 20.34
C LYS A 147 -13.69 14.32 20.89
N LYS A 148 -12.91 13.91 21.90
CA LYS A 148 -11.81 14.72 22.44
C LYS A 148 -10.73 15.03 21.41
N LEU A 149 -10.40 14.09 20.52
CA LEU A 149 -9.42 14.31 19.45
C LEU A 149 -9.94 15.31 18.41
N GLN A 150 -11.22 15.22 18.04
CA GLN A 150 -11.84 16.14 17.09
C GLN A 150 -11.92 17.56 17.65
N GLU A 151 -12.27 17.72 18.92
CA GLU A 151 -12.26 19.03 19.59
C GLU A 151 -10.87 19.67 19.64
N LYS A 152 -9.82 18.87 19.92
CA LYS A 152 -8.43 19.35 19.89
C LYS A 152 -8.04 19.84 18.48
N HIS A 153 -8.39 19.07 17.45
CA HIS A 153 -8.09 19.42 16.06
C HIS A 153 -8.83 20.71 15.63
N ASN A 154 -10.11 20.85 15.98
CA ASN A 154 -10.88 22.05 15.69
C ASN A 154 -10.33 23.30 16.40
N LYS A 155 -9.89 23.15 17.67
CA LYS A 155 -9.21 24.23 18.41
C LYS A 155 -7.90 24.64 17.73
N GLN A 156 -7.10 23.69 17.24
CA GLN A 156 -5.88 23.99 16.49
C GLN A 156 -6.18 24.73 15.18
N GLN A 157 -7.16 24.26 14.39
CA GLN A 157 -7.57 24.92 13.14
C GLN A 157 -8.10 26.35 13.36
N ASN A 158 -8.83 26.59 14.45
CA ASN A 158 -9.30 27.94 14.76
C ASN A 158 -8.16 28.87 15.20
N LYS A 159 -7.15 28.35 15.91
CA LYS A 159 -5.94 29.12 16.27
C LYS A 159 -5.12 29.50 15.03
N THR A 160 -4.95 28.59 14.07
CA THR A 160 -4.24 28.88 12.82
C THR A 160 -4.99 29.88 11.95
N LYS A 161 -6.32 29.74 11.81
CA LYS A 161 -7.17 30.72 11.09
C LYS A 161 -7.09 32.12 11.72
N LYS A 162 -7.14 32.23 13.06
CA LYS A 162 -6.97 33.53 13.75
C LYS A 162 -5.59 34.15 13.49
N LYS A 163 -4.51 33.37 13.56
CA LYS A 163 -3.15 33.85 13.24
C LYS A 163 -3.02 34.36 11.80
N ILE A 164 -3.62 33.66 10.83
CA ILE A 164 -3.62 34.07 9.42
C ILE A 164 -4.41 35.38 9.22
N LYS A 165 -5.56 35.54 9.89
CA LYS A 165 -6.39 36.74 9.80
C LYS A 165 -5.69 37.98 10.41
N TRP A 166 -4.88 37.78 11.45
CA TRP A 166 -4.06 38.85 12.05
C TRP A 166 -2.90 39.28 11.15
N LYS A 167 -2.26 38.34 10.43
CA LYS A 167 -1.18 38.65 9.48
C LYS A 167 -1.64 39.40 8.23
N LYS A 168 -2.94 39.39 7.91
CA LYS A 168 -3.52 40.13 6.76
C LYS A 168 -4.02 41.54 7.11
N LYS A 169 -3.95 41.94 8.37
CA LYS A 169 -4.42 43.25 8.86
C LYS A 169 -3.27 44.21 9.26
N LYS A 170 -2.03 43.76 9.12
CA LYS A 170 -0.82 44.59 9.16
C LYS A 170 -0.28 44.66 7.73
#